data_AF-A0A5R9M281-F1
#
_entry.id   AF-A0A5R9M281-F1
#
_cell.length_a   1.000
_cell.length_b   1.000
_cell.length_c   1.000
_cell.angle_alpha   90.00
_cell.angle_beta   90.00
_cell.angle_gamma   90.00
#
_symmetry.space_group_name_H-M   'P 1'
#
loop_
_entity.id
_entity.type
_entity.pdbx_description
1 polymer ?
#
loop_
_entity_poly.entity_id
_entity_poly.type
_entity_poly.pdbx_seq_one_letter_code
_entity_poly.pdbx_strand_id
1 'polypeptide(L)'
;MAGQHVRVLIRRRTPAPPPAPDDPVLAYALTDLDWYARTRDGARRWHWTTELGALSAGSATVVAAGIQAPAAVTATVAGIAVFIGGFRQVFNHTERYVLAAESWSRLRPAVERYRLLPEDERDADARRVLVEAIEAVSAAEIQSWAVHRRGARSGSDAGPGIV
;
A
#
# COMPACT_ATOMS: atom_id res chain seq x y z
N MET A 1 1.23 -28.99 6.39
CA MET A 1 1.25 -27.61 6.93
C MET A 1 1.94 -26.71 5.93
N ALA A 2 1.20 -25.86 5.23
CA ALA A 2 1.71 -25.03 4.14
C ALA A 2 1.92 -23.60 4.65
N GLY A 3 3.17 -23.13 4.67
CA GLY A 3 3.51 -21.76 5.00
C GLY A 3 2.93 -20.80 3.97
N GLN A 4 2.08 -19.88 4.42
CA GLN A 4 1.56 -18.79 3.60
C GLN A 4 2.72 -17.88 3.18
N HIS A 5 3.23 -18.13 1.97
CA HIS A 5 4.01 -17.15 1.24
C HIS A 5 3.10 -15.99 0.84
N VAL A 6 2.97 -14.99 1.73
CA VAL A 6 2.51 -13.67 1.31
C VAL A 6 3.50 -13.21 0.24
N ARG A 7 3.11 -13.29 -1.03
CA ARG A 7 3.84 -12.67 -2.14
C ARG A 7 3.75 -11.17 -1.95
N VAL A 8 4.64 -10.65 -1.12
CA VAL A 8 4.92 -9.22 -1.05
C VAL A 8 5.46 -8.86 -2.42
N LEU A 9 4.70 -8.04 -3.15
CA LEU A 9 5.19 -7.36 -4.33
C LEU A 9 6.25 -6.36 -3.87
N ILE A 10 7.45 -6.87 -3.52
CA ILE A 10 8.68 -6.12 -3.69
C ILE A 10 8.61 -5.68 -5.14
N ARG A 11 8.53 -4.37 -5.41
CA ARG A 11 8.66 -3.83 -6.76
C ARG A 11 9.93 -4.47 -7.32
N ARG A 12 9.79 -5.45 -8.22
CA ARG A 12 10.92 -5.86 -9.05
C ARG A 12 11.29 -4.57 -9.77
N ARG A 13 12.45 -4.00 -9.43
CA ARG A 13 13.09 -2.94 -10.20
C ARG A 13 13.26 -3.49 -11.61
N THR A 14 12.29 -3.27 -12.47
CA THR A 14 12.58 -3.22 -13.89
C THR A 14 13.12 -1.82 -14.10
N PRO A 15 14.42 -1.65 -14.41
CA PRO A 15 14.91 -0.35 -14.82
C PRO A 15 14.04 0.08 -16.00
N ALA A 16 13.31 1.18 -15.85
CA ALA A 16 12.53 1.72 -16.94
C ALA A 16 13.49 2.04 -18.10
N PRO A 17 13.18 1.66 -19.35
CA PRO A 17 13.94 2.16 -20.49
C PRO A 17 13.87 3.68 -20.47
N PRO A 18 14.99 4.40 -20.64
CA PRO A 18 15.00 5.86 -20.49
C PRO A 18 14.13 6.50 -21.59
N PRO A 19 13.03 7.20 -21.25
CA PRO A 19 12.36 8.05 -22.21
C PRO A 19 13.02 9.42 -22.12
N ALA A 20 13.77 9.84 -23.14
CA ALA A 20 14.56 11.07 -23.13
C ALA A 20 13.73 12.31 -22.71
N PRO A 21 14.05 12.93 -21.56
CA PRO A 21 13.76 14.32 -21.28
C PRO A 21 15.10 15.07 -21.21
N ASP A 22 15.08 16.40 -21.17
CA ASP A 22 16.30 17.16 -20.87
C ASP A 22 16.84 16.86 -19.44
N ASP A 23 16.05 16.15 -18.61
CA ASP A 23 16.45 15.65 -17.29
C ASP A 23 15.88 14.26 -16.92
N PRO A 24 16.70 13.18 -17.00
CA PRO A 24 16.29 11.82 -16.65
C PRO A 24 16.05 11.60 -15.15
N VAL A 25 16.71 12.36 -14.26
CA VAL A 25 16.57 12.19 -12.80
C VAL A 25 15.20 12.68 -12.36
N LEU A 26 14.78 13.84 -12.86
CA LEU A 26 13.45 14.37 -12.60
C LEU A 26 12.34 13.45 -13.14
N ALA A 27 12.50 12.88 -14.35
CA ALA A 27 11.53 11.94 -14.90
C ALA A 27 11.38 10.67 -14.05
N TYR A 28 12.49 10.15 -13.52
CA TYR A 28 12.46 9.03 -12.60
C TYR A 28 11.72 9.38 -11.30
N ALA A 29 12.02 10.54 -10.70
CA ALA A 29 11.37 11.01 -9.48
C ALA A 29 9.84 11.21 -9.65
N LEU A 30 9.42 11.75 -10.80
CA LEU A 30 8.01 11.95 -11.13
C LEU A 30 7.27 10.61 -11.28
N THR A 31 7.91 9.63 -11.92
CA THR A 31 7.34 8.27 -12.07
C THR A 31 7.08 7.63 -10.72
N ASP A 32 8.01 7.77 -9.78
CA ASP A 32 7.87 7.25 -8.42
C ASP A 32 6.77 7.98 -7.65
N LEU A 33 6.73 9.32 -7.73
CA LEU A 33 5.70 10.14 -7.09
C LEU A 33 4.29 9.78 -7.57
N ASP A 34 4.11 9.59 -8.87
CA ASP A 34 2.86 9.15 -9.48
C ASP A 34 2.43 7.76 -9.02
N TRP A 35 3.38 6.84 -8.92
CA TRP A 35 3.12 5.50 -8.40
C TRP A 35 2.62 5.54 -6.96
N TYR A 36 3.26 6.35 -6.10
CA TYR A 36 2.82 6.52 -4.72
C TYR A 36 1.43 7.15 -4.63
N ALA A 37 1.15 8.18 -5.44
CA ALA A 37 -0.16 8.81 -5.50
C ALA A 37 -1.26 7.82 -5.89
N ARG A 38 -1.05 7.07 -6.99
CA ARG A 38 -2.01 6.03 -7.44
C ARG A 38 -2.21 4.94 -6.41
N THR A 39 -1.15 4.50 -5.74
CA THR A 39 -1.21 3.46 -4.70
C THR A 39 -2.00 3.95 -3.49
N ARG A 40 -1.73 5.17 -3.03
CA ARG A 40 -2.49 5.83 -1.95
C ARG A 40 -3.98 5.95 -2.29
N ASP A 41 -4.29 6.47 -3.46
CA ASP A 41 -5.68 6.75 -3.86
C ASP A 41 -6.46 5.47 -4.19
N GLY A 42 -5.79 4.45 -4.74
CA GLY A 42 -6.34 3.10 -4.91
C GLY A 42 -6.65 2.42 -3.58
N ALA A 43 -5.74 2.48 -2.62
CA ALA A 43 -5.94 1.88 -1.30
C ALA A 43 -7.10 2.57 -0.53
N ARG A 44 -7.24 3.89 -0.66
CA ARG A 44 -8.38 4.63 -0.08
C ARG A 44 -9.71 4.15 -0.65
N ARG A 45 -9.81 3.96 -1.98
CA ARG A 45 -11.01 3.42 -2.63
C ARG A 45 -11.34 2.00 -2.16
N TRP A 46 -10.32 1.14 -2.06
CA TRP A 46 -10.52 -0.22 -1.55
C TRP A 46 -10.99 -0.24 -0.10
N HIS A 47 -10.41 0.60 0.76
CA HIS A 47 -10.85 0.73 2.15
C HIS A 47 -12.35 1.07 2.23
N TRP A 48 -12.78 2.14 1.55
CA TRP A 48 -14.19 2.52 1.49
C TRP A 48 -15.08 1.42 0.92
N THR A 49 -14.64 0.75 -0.14
CA THR A 49 -15.41 -0.36 -0.75
C THR A 49 -15.60 -1.51 0.23
N THR A 50 -14.56 -1.85 1.01
CA THR A 50 -14.65 -2.92 2.01
C THR A 50 -15.48 -2.55 3.23
N GLU A 51 -15.39 -1.31 3.70
CA GLU A 51 -16.26 -0.81 4.79
C GLU A 51 -17.72 -0.82 4.35
N LEU A 52 -18.02 -0.25 3.18
CA LEU A 52 -19.37 -0.20 2.63
C LEU A 52 -19.93 -1.62 2.39
N GLY A 53 -19.09 -2.53 1.89
CA GLY A 53 -19.44 -3.94 1.73
C GLY A 53 -19.76 -4.62 3.06
N ALA A 54 -18.93 -4.39 4.09
CA ALA A 54 -19.15 -4.98 5.42
C ALA A 54 -20.47 -4.50 6.04
N LEU A 55 -20.74 -3.20 5.96
CA LEU A 55 -22.01 -2.61 6.41
C LEU A 55 -23.19 -3.20 5.64
N SER A 56 -23.10 -3.27 4.31
CA SER A 56 -24.15 -3.81 3.46
C SER A 56 -24.44 -5.29 3.77
N ALA A 57 -23.40 -6.10 3.96
CA ALA A 57 -23.54 -7.52 4.30
C ALA A 57 -24.14 -7.71 5.70
N GLY A 58 -23.72 -6.91 6.68
CA GLY A 58 -24.30 -6.90 8.03
C GLY A 58 -25.79 -6.55 8.00
N SER A 59 -26.17 -5.46 7.33
CA SER A 59 -27.56 -5.05 7.17
C SER A 59 -28.40 -6.10 6.43
N ALA A 60 -27.87 -6.69 5.34
CA ALA A 60 -28.54 -7.74 4.60
C ALA A 60 -28.80 -9.00 5.46
N THR A 61 -27.90 -9.31 6.40
CA THR A 61 -28.08 -10.45 7.32
C THR A 61 -29.30 -10.23 8.22
N VAL A 62 -29.46 -9.02 8.76
CA VAL A 62 -30.60 -8.65 9.61
C VAL A 62 -31.91 -8.70 8.82
N VAL A 63 -31.93 -8.16 7.60
CA VAL A 63 -33.11 -8.20 6.72
C VAL A 63 -33.48 -9.63 6.37
N ALA A 64 -32.51 -10.45 5.96
CA ALA A 64 -32.72 -11.85 5.61
C ALA A 64 -33.29 -12.66 6.78
N ALA A 65 -32.78 -12.43 7.99
CA ALA A 65 -33.31 -13.05 9.20
C ALA A 65 -34.75 -12.61 9.49
N GLY A 66 -35.04 -11.31 9.37
CA GLY A 66 -36.37 -10.74 9.65
C GLY A 66 -37.47 -11.23 8.70
N ILE A 67 -37.15 -11.46 7.42
CA ILE A 67 -38.11 -11.98 6.43
C ILE A 67 -38.13 -13.51 6.35
N GLN A 68 -37.39 -14.20 7.23
CA GLN A 68 -37.19 -15.65 7.17
C GLN A 68 -36.74 -16.12 5.78
N ALA A 69 -35.74 -15.43 5.23
CA ALA A 69 -35.25 -15.68 3.88
C ALA A 69 -34.78 -17.14 3.71
N PRO A 70 -34.89 -17.71 2.49
CA PRO A 70 -34.42 -19.06 2.20
C PRO A 70 -32.95 -19.26 2.58
N ALA A 71 -32.60 -20.47 3.02
CA ALA A 71 -31.25 -20.80 3.49
C ALA A 71 -30.13 -20.40 2.53
N ALA A 72 -30.37 -20.53 1.21
CA ALA A 72 -29.40 -20.12 0.18
C ALA A 72 -29.08 -18.61 0.23
N VAL A 73 -30.08 -17.76 0.52
CA VAL A 73 -29.90 -16.31 0.62
C VAL A 73 -29.09 -15.97 1.86
N THR A 74 -29.47 -16.53 3.01
CA THR A 74 -28.76 -16.32 4.28
C THR A 74 -27.31 -16.80 4.22
N ALA A 75 -27.07 -17.98 3.62
CA ALA A 75 -25.73 -18.52 3.43
C ALA A 75 -24.87 -17.64 2.50
N THR A 76 -25.47 -17.08 1.44
CA THR A 76 -24.76 -16.17 0.53
C THR A 76 -24.33 -14.89 1.24
N VAL A 77 -25.23 -14.28 2.00
CA VAL A 77 -24.93 -13.05 2.76
C VAL A 77 -23.86 -13.30 3.83
N ALA A 78 -23.97 -14.41 4.57
CA ALA A 78 -22.96 -14.80 5.55
C ALA A 78 -21.60 -15.06 4.89
N GLY A 79 -21.59 -15.73 3.74
CA GLY A 79 -20.37 -15.98 2.96
C GLY A 79 -19.70 -14.69 2.50
N ILE A 80 -20.48 -13.69 2.03
CA ILE A 80 -19.97 -12.36 1.68
C ILE A 80 -19.34 -11.68 2.90
N ALA A 81 -19.98 -11.73 4.08
CA ALA A 81 -19.44 -11.13 5.29
C ALA A 81 -18.09 -11.74 5.69
N VAL A 82 -17.99 -13.08 5.66
CA VAL A 82 -16.74 -13.81 5.94
C VAL A 82 -15.67 -13.48 4.89
N PHE A 83 -16.04 -13.44 3.61
CA PHE A 83 -15.13 -13.05 2.54
C PHE A 83 -14.56 -11.66 2.75
N ILE A 84 -15.40 -10.68 3.12
CA ILE A 84 -14.95 -9.30 3.38
C ILE A 84 -14.00 -9.27 4.58
N GLY A 85 -14.30 -10.01 5.64
CA GLY A 85 -13.41 -10.17 6.80
C GLY A 85 -12.04 -10.73 6.39
N GLY A 86 -12.01 -11.83 5.65
CA GLY A 86 -10.77 -12.43 5.14
C GLY A 86 -10.03 -11.54 4.16
N PHE A 87 -10.75 -10.82 3.29
CA PHE A 87 -10.18 -9.88 2.32
C PHE A 87 -9.44 -8.73 3.02
N ARG A 88 -10.00 -8.19 4.10
CA ARG A 88 -9.32 -7.16 4.92
C ARG A 88 -8.00 -7.70 5.48
N GLN A 89 -8.01 -8.93 5.98
CA GLN A 89 -6.84 -9.57 6.59
C GLN A 89 -5.74 -9.89 5.57
N VAL A 90 -6.11 -10.38 4.38
CA VAL A 90 -5.15 -10.76 3.33
C VAL A 90 -4.42 -9.55 2.76
N PHE A 91 -5.12 -8.43 2.54
CA PHE A 91 -4.57 -7.35 1.76
C PHE A 91 -3.96 -6.20 2.57
N ASN A 92 -4.16 -6.14 3.89
CA ASN A 92 -3.68 -5.09 4.80
C ASN A 92 -3.61 -3.69 4.13
N HIS A 93 -4.71 -3.28 3.49
CA HIS A 93 -4.74 -2.09 2.63
C HIS A 93 -4.36 -0.82 3.38
N THR A 94 -4.66 -0.76 4.68
CA THR A 94 -4.35 0.37 5.55
C THR A 94 -2.84 0.57 5.69
N GLU A 95 -2.08 -0.50 5.90
CA GLU A 95 -0.62 -0.43 6.04
C GLU A 95 0.04 -0.03 4.72
N ARG A 96 -0.43 -0.58 3.59
CA ARG A 96 0.04 -0.18 2.25
C ARG A 96 -0.28 1.28 1.93
N TYR A 97 -1.44 1.77 2.37
CA TYR A 97 -1.83 3.18 2.23
C TYR A 97 -0.90 4.11 3.01
N VAL A 98 -0.67 3.81 4.29
CA VAL A 98 0.13 4.67 5.17
C VAL A 98 1.55 4.77 4.64
N LEU A 99 2.17 3.65 4.28
CA LEU A 99 3.53 3.64 3.73
C LEU A 99 3.63 4.42 2.40
N ALA A 100 2.67 4.24 1.49
CA ALA A 100 2.65 4.98 0.23
C ALA A 100 2.42 6.49 0.43
N ALA A 101 1.53 6.87 1.36
CA ALA A 101 1.27 8.27 1.69
C ALA A 101 2.49 8.93 2.34
N GLU A 102 3.17 8.21 3.22
CA GLU A 102 4.39 8.63 3.89
C GLU A 102 5.53 8.84 2.87
N SER A 103 5.79 7.86 2.00
CA SER A 103 6.78 7.98 0.92
C SER A 103 6.46 9.14 -0.03
N TRP A 104 5.19 9.29 -0.42
CA TRP A 104 4.75 10.43 -1.24
C TRP A 104 5.00 11.77 -0.54
N SER A 105 4.66 11.87 0.75
CA SER A 105 4.82 13.12 1.52
C SER A 105 6.28 13.54 1.68
N ARG A 106 7.21 12.58 1.67
CA ARG A 106 8.66 12.83 1.72
C ARG A 106 9.25 13.17 0.36
N LEU A 107 8.85 12.46 -0.70
CA LEU A 107 9.39 12.65 -2.04
C LEU A 107 8.89 13.94 -2.70
N ARG A 108 7.61 14.29 -2.51
CA ARG A 108 6.98 15.44 -3.17
C ARG A 108 7.72 16.76 -2.92
N PRO A 109 8.05 17.17 -1.68
CA PRO A 109 8.76 18.42 -1.45
C PRO A 109 10.15 18.47 -2.10
N ALA A 110 10.85 17.33 -2.21
CA ALA A 110 12.15 17.25 -2.87
C ALA A 110 12.02 17.48 -4.39
N VAL A 111 11.02 16.86 -5.02
CA VAL A 111 10.69 17.07 -6.44
C VAL A 111 10.26 18.52 -6.69
N GLU A 112 9.40 19.08 -5.85
CA GLU A 112 8.95 20.47 -5.97
C GLU A 112 10.11 21.45 -5.85
N ARG A 113 10.99 21.28 -4.85
CA ARG A 113 12.20 22.10 -4.69
C ARG A 113 13.10 22.05 -5.92
N TYR A 114 13.31 20.85 -6.47
CA TYR A 114 14.13 20.67 -7.66
C TYR A 114 13.51 21.36 -8.90
N ARG A 115 12.19 21.30 -9.06
CA ARG A 115 11.49 21.96 -10.18
C ARG A 115 11.49 23.48 -10.08
N LEU A 116 11.59 24.03 -8.86
CA LEU A 116 11.69 25.47 -8.64
C LEU A 116 13.08 26.03 -8.99
N LEU A 117 14.10 25.19 -9.13
CA LEU A 117 15.41 25.64 -9.63
C LEU A 117 15.31 26.05 -11.11
N PRO A 118 15.90 27.19 -11.49
CA PRO A 118 16.19 27.53 -12.87
C PRO A 118 16.94 26.40 -13.60
N GLU A 119 16.76 26.27 -14.91
CA GLU A 119 17.36 25.15 -15.67
C GLU A 119 18.89 25.15 -15.63
N ASP A 120 19.50 26.32 -15.56
CA ASP A 120 20.94 26.53 -15.42
C ASP A 120 21.48 26.14 -14.02
N GLU A 121 20.62 26.16 -13.00
CA GLU A 121 20.94 25.72 -11.63
C GLU A 121 20.61 24.23 -11.39
N ARG A 122 20.06 23.50 -12.38
CA ARG A 122 19.80 22.05 -12.33
C ARG A 122 21.04 21.23 -12.68
N ASP A 123 22.14 21.60 -12.04
CA ASP A 123 23.45 21.01 -12.23
C ASP A 123 23.58 19.61 -11.61
N ALA A 124 24.80 19.05 -11.65
CA ALA A 124 25.09 17.73 -11.11
C ALA A 124 24.83 17.65 -9.59
N ASP A 125 25.01 18.74 -8.85
CA ASP A 125 24.82 18.78 -7.41
C ASP A 125 23.34 18.78 -7.07
N ALA A 126 22.53 19.60 -7.75
CA ALA A 126 21.08 19.58 -7.63
C ALA A 126 20.50 18.19 -7.96
N ARG A 127 21.01 17.54 -9.02
CA ARG A 127 20.59 16.18 -9.41
C ARG A 127 20.98 15.15 -8.35
N ARG A 128 22.19 15.26 -7.78
CA ARG A 128 22.65 14.38 -6.69
C ARG A 128 21.74 14.49 -5.47
N VAL A 129 21.36 15.70 -5.06
CA VAL A 129 20.44 15.93 -3.93
C VAL A 129 19.07 15.27 -4.19
N LEU A 130 18.55 15.34 -5.42
CA LEU A 130 17.30 14.67 -5.78
C LEU A 130 17.43 13.14 -5.73
N VAL A 131 18.53 12.58 -6.23
CA VAL A 131 18.81 11.13 -6.14
C VAL A 131 18.89 10.67 -4.69
N GLU A 132 19.63 11.38 -3.84
CA GLU A 132 19.73 11.08 -2.41
C GLU A 132 18.36 11.08 -1.72
N ALA A 133 17.47 12.01 -2.08
CA ALA A 133 16.11 12.04 -1.55
C ALA A 133 15.29 10.79 -1.98
N ILE A 134 15.43 10.35 -3.23
CA ILE A 134 14.75 9.14 -3.74
C ILE A 134 15.30 7.88 -3.03
N GLU A 135 16.61 7.80 -2.86
CA GLU A 135 17.26 6.69 -2.15
C GLU A 135 16.86 6.66 -0.67
N ALA A 136 16.77 7.81 -0.02
CA ALA A 136 16.33 7.91 1.37
C ALA A 136 14.89 7.39 1.57
N VAL A 137 13.97 7.74 0.66
CA VAL A 137 12.60 7.20 0.66
C VAL A 137 12.62 5.68 0.46
N SER A 138 13.40 5.19 -0.50
CA SER A 138 13.55 3.75 -0.76
C SER A 138 14.12 2.99 0.44
N ALA A 139 15.12 3.56 1.11
CA ALA A 139 15.74 2.96 2.29
C ALA A 139 14.77 2.91 3.47
N ALA A 140 14.01 3.99 3.69
CA ALA A 140 12.98 4.05 4.74
C ALA A 140 11.92 2.96 4.56
N GLU A 141 11.49 2.70 3.33
CA GLU A 141 10.56 1.60 3.04
C GLU A 141 11.13 0.25 3.44
N ILE A 142 12.36 -0.07 2.99
CA ILE A 142 13.02 -1.34 3.32
C ILE A 142 13.14 -1.53 4.83
N GLN A 143 13.48 -0.47 5.57
CA GLN A 143 13.57 -0.53 7.04
C GLN A 143 12.21 -0.76 7.68
N SER A 144 11.16 -0.06 7.21
CA SER A 144 9.79 -0.30 7.65
C SER A 144 9.40 -1.77 7.47
N TRP A 145 9.67 -2.37 6.30
CA TRP A 145 9.40 -3.79 6.06
C TRP A 145 10.18 -4.71 6.99
N ALA A 146 11.44 -4.40 7.26
CA ALA A 146 12.28 -5.19 8.16
C ALA A 146 11.73 -5.17 9.60
N VAL A 147 11.22 -4.02 10.07
CA VAL A 147 10.56 -3.88 11.38
C VAL A 147 9.28 -4.70 11.44
N HIS A 148 8.39 -4.55 10.45
CA HIS A 148 7.11 -5.29 10.41
C HIS A 148 7.34 -6.81 10.39
N ARG A 149 8.33 -7.29 9.63
CA ARG A 149 8.65 -8.73 9.57
C ARG A 149 9.24 -9.27 10.88
N ARG A 150 9.97 -8.45 11.65
CA ARG A 150 10.47 -8.85 12.98
C ARG A 150 9.34 -8.91 14.00
N GLY A 151 8.46 -7.90 14.02
CA GLY A 151 7.28 -7.88 14.90
C GLY A 151 6.34 -9.08 14.67
N ALA A 152 6.09 -9.44 13.41
CA ALA A 152 5.27 -10.61 13.07
C ALA A 152 5.87 -11.95 13.54
N ARG A 153 7.21 -12.08 13.57
CA ARG A 153 7.89 -13.29 14.09
C ARG A 153 7.84 -13.36 15.61
N SER A 154 8.06 -12.24 16.30
CA SER A 154 7.98 -12.19 17.77
C SER A 154 6.57 -12.44 18.30
N GLY A 155 5.53 -12.12 17.54
CA GLY A 155 4.15 -12.46 17.88
C GLY A 155 3.78 -13.93 17.68
N SER A 156 4.47 -14.67 16.80
CA SER A 156 4.19 -16.10 16.59
C SER A 156 4.88 -17.02 17.60
N ASP A 157 6.02 -16.58 18.18
CA ASP A 157 6.70 -17.31 19.28
C ASP A 157 5.96 -17.20 20.63
N ALA A 158 4.92 -16.35 20.71
CA ALA A 158 4.07 -16.17 21.89
C ALA A 158 2.72 -16.93 21.80
N GLY A 159 2.70 -18.13 21.19
CA GLY A 159 1.55 -19.06 21.19
C GLY A 159 1.51 -19.95 22.44
N PRO A 160 0.34 -20.49 22.82
CA PRO A 160 -0.13 -20.56 24.21
C PRO A 160 0.63 -21.58 25.07
N GLY A 161 1.09 -21.14 26.24
CA GLY A 161 1.40 -22.05 27.33
C GLY A 161 0.12 -22.79 27.72
N ILE A 162 0.06 -24.08 27.38
CA ILE A 162 -0.92 -25.01 27.93
C ILE A 162 -0.65 -25.09 29.42
N VAL A 163 -1.61 -24.63 30.23
CA VAL A 163 -1.76 -24.97 31.65
C VAL A 163 -3.09 -25.66 31.81
#